data_AF-X1IPL4-F1
#
_entry.id   AF-X1IPL4-F1
#
_cell.length_a   1.000
_cell.length_b   1.000
_cell.length_c   1.000
_cell.angle_alpha   90.00
_cell.angle_beta   90.00
_cell.angle_gamma   90.00
#
_symmetry.space_group_name_H-M   'P 1'
#
loop_
_entity.id
_entity.type
_entity.pdbx_description
1 polymer ?
#
loop_
_entity_poly.entity_id
_entity_poly.type
_entity_poly.pdbx_seq_one_letter_code
_entity_poly.pdbx_strand_id
1 'polypeptide(L)'
;DSETCRDEFFKTEKYMEDGCRFKRVTLKIGDRNMTALTRRSPEVDTVWTVEHLLKNTDDLKAYLELPDEVFAEQVNVADLVEEDKKLADRGVIDVELIRVGWVNLKSTYFIEIDGGPVDRFAAQSRH
;
A
#
# COMPACT_ATOMS: atom_id res chain seq x y z
N ASP A 1 -15.31 12.48 6.59
CA ASP A 1 -15.13 11.60 5.42
C ASP A 1 -14.90 12.46 4.19
N SER A 2 -13.65 12.76 3.87
CA SER A 2 -13.30 13.31 2.56
C SER A 2 -12.96 12.11 1.67
N GLU A 3 -13.79 11.82 0.67
CA GLU A 3 -13.40 10.93 -0.42
C GLU A 3 -12.07 11.46 -0.99
N THR A 4 -11.04 10.65 -0.89
CA THR A 4 -9.72 10.99 -1.42
C THR A 4 -9.67 10.55 -2.88
N CYS A 5 -8.84 11.21 -3.71
CA CYS A 5 -8.57 10.78 -5.10
C CYS A 5 -8.21 9.28 -5.19
N ARG A 6 -7.66 8.72 -4.11
CA ARG A 6 -7.35 7.30 -3.98
C ARG A 6 -8.58 6.37 -3.97
N ASP A 7 -9.68 6.79 -3.39
CA ASP A 7 -10.88 5.95 -3.22
C ASP A 7 -11.58 5.66 -4.56
N GLU A 8 -11.32 6.47 -5.59
CA GLU A 8 -11.77 6.22 -6.97
C GLU A 8 -11.15 4.94 -7.57
N PHE A 9 -9.90 4.63 -7.19
CA PHE A 9 -9.12 3.52 -7.74
C PHE A 9 -9.05 2.33 -6.79
N PHE A 10 -8.99 2.61 -5.49
CA PHE A 10 -8.76 1.60 -4.46
C PHE A 10 -10.01 1.34 -3.62
N LYS A 11 -10.37 0.06 -3.51
CA LYS A 11 -11.33 -0.43 -2.52
C LYS A 11 -10.60 -1.28 -1.48
N THR A 12 -10.84 -1.00 -0.20
CA THR A 12 -10.31 -1.82 0.91
C THR A 12 -11.45 -2.47 1.67
N GLU A 13 -11.34 -3.78 1.86
CA GLU A 13 -12.29 -4.59 2.63
C GLU A 13 -11.52 -5.26 3.78
N LYS A 14 -12.09 -5.21 4.98
CA LYS A 14 -11.54 -5.86 6.17
C LYS A 14 -12.57 -6.85 6.71
N TYR A 15 -12.14 -8.07 7.02
CA TYR A 15 -13.03 -9.10 7.55
C TYR A 15 -12.28 -10.03 8.51
N MET A 16 -13.03 -10.78 9.31
CA MET A 16 -12.51 -11.80 10.22
C MET A 16 -12.85 -13.18 9.67
N GLU A 17 -11.87 -14.08 9.68
CA GLU A 17 -12.04 -15.47 9.27
C GLU A 17 -11.06 -16.32 10.11
N ASP A 18 -11.56 -17.39 10.73
CA ASP A 18 -10.79 -18.28 11.62
C ASP A 18 -9.97 -17.57 12.71
N GLY A 19 -10.55 -16.52 13.31
CA GLY A 19 -9.87 -15.71 14.34
C GLY A 19 -8.75 -14.81 13.80
N CYS A 20 -8.44 -14.87 12.51
CA CYS A 20 -7.47 -14.00 11.85
C CYS A 20 -8.17 -12.79 11.22
N ARG A 21 -7.46 -11.67 11.16
CA ARG A 21 -7.92 -10.47 10.45
C ARG A 21 -7.39 -10.49 9.03
N PHE A 22 -8.28 -10.35 8.06
CA PHE A 22 -7.94 -10.21 6.66
C PHE A 22 -8.18 -8.79 6.17
N LYS A 23 -7.29 -8.33 5.29
CA LYS A 23 -7.45 -7.08 4.56
C LYS A 23 -7.25 -7.38 3.07
N ARG A 24 -8.32 -7.19 2.30
CA ARG A 24 -8.33 -7.25 0.84
C ARG A 24 -8.25 -5.83 0.29
N VAL A 25 -7.38 -5.64 -0.69
CA VAL A 25 -7.29 -4.41 -1.47
C VAL A 25 -7.57 -4.75 -2.90
N THR A 26 -8.47 -3.99 -3.52
CA THR A 26 -8.81 -4.10 -4.94
C THR A 26 -8.44 -2.78 -5.60
N LEU A 27 -7.67 -2.85 -6.68
CA LEU A 27 -7.24 -1.71 -7.48
C LEU A 27 -7.79 -1.87 -8.89
N LYS A 28 -8.57 -0.88 -9.33
CA LYS A 28 -9.13 -0.84 -10.68
C LYS A 28 -8.48 0.28 -11.48
N ILE A 29 -7.86 -0.07 -12.61
CA ILE A 29 -7.23 0.89 -13.54
C ILE A 29 -7.59 0.47 -14.96
N GLY A 30 -8.37 1.31 -15.66
CA GLY A 30 -8.94 0.96 -16.96
C GLY A 30 -9.69 -0.38 -16.89
N ASP A 31 -9.28 -1.34 -17.72
CA ASP A 31 -9.85 -2.69 -17.76
C ASP A 31 -9.17 -3.69 -16.80
N ARG A 32 -8.14 -3.28 -16.07
CA ARG A 32 -7.43 -4.13 -15.12
C ARG A 32 -8.06 -4.09 -13.73
N ASN A 33 -8.15 -5.27 -13.13
CA ASN A 33 -8.61 -5.46 -11.76
C ASN A 33 -7.54 -6.25 -11.00
N MET A 34 -6.76 -5.56 -10.17
CA MET A 34 -5.68 -6.12 -9.37
C MET A 34 -6.14 -6.28 -7.92
N THR A 35 -5.70 -7.34 -7.26
CA THR A 35 -6.12 -7.69 -5.90
C THR A 35 -4.93 -8.06 -5.06
N ALA A 36 -4.96 -7.66 -3.79
CA ALA A 36 -4.03 -8.09 -2.77
C ALA A 36 -4.78 -8.56 -1.54
N LEU A 37 -4.20 -9.52 -0.83
CA LEU A 37 -4.76 -10.07 0.39
C LEU A 37 -3.66 -10.20 1.43
N THR A 38 -3.93 -9.68 2.62
CA THR A 38 -3.07 -9.86 3.79
C THR A 38 -3.85 -10.50 4.92
N ARG A 39 -3.16 -11.31 5.73
CA ARG A 39 -3.69 -11.98 6.92
C ARG A 39 -2.85 -11.57 8.13
N ARG A 40 -3.48 -11.15 9.22
CA ARG A 40 -2.85 -10.96 10.53
C ARG A 40 -3.42 -11.98 11.51
N SER A 41 -2.55 -12.79 12.10
CA SER A 41 -2.93 -13.66 13.21
C SER A 41 -2.60 -12.97 14.53
N PRO A 42 -3.54 -12.92 15.49
CA PRO A 42 -3.29 -12.33 16.80
C PRO A 42 -2.31 -13.15 17.65
N GLU A 43 -2.14 -14.44 17.39
CA GLU A 43 -1.32 -15.33 18.23
C GLU A 43 0.19 -15.14 18.04
N VAL A 44 0.59 -14.67 16.86
CA VAL A 44 1.98 -14.60 16.40
C VAL A 44 2.35 -13.19 15.93
N ASP A 45 1.43 -12.24 16.11
CA ASP A 45 1.51 -10.82 15.73
C ASP A 45 2.27 -10.54 14.43
N THR A 46 1.97 -11.35 13.42
CA THR A 46 2.65 -11.28 12.13
C THR A 46 1.60 -11.05 11.04
N VAL A 47 1.95 -10.22 10.07
CA VAL A 47 1.16 -9.98 8.86
C VAL A 47 1.79 -10.76 7.70
N TRP A 48 1.01 -11.64 7.07
CA TRP A 48 1.41 -12.36 5.86
C TRP A 48 0.73 -11.77 4.64
N THR A 49 1.48 -11.62 3.56
CA THR A 49 0.93 -11.42 2.22
C THR A 49 0.46 -12.77 1.68
N VAL A 50 -0.85 -12.94 1.55
CA VAL A 50 -1.48 -14.13 0.96
C VAL A 50 -1.56 -13.98 -0.57
N GLU A 51 -1.78 -12.76 -1.04
CA GLU A 51 -1.81 -12.42 -2.47
C GLU A 51 -1.11 -11.06 -2.69
N HIS A 52 -0.13 -11.03 -3.59
CA HIS A 52 0.53 -9.79 -4.01
C HIS A 52 -0.34 -9.00 -5.00
N LEU A 53 -0.33 -7.66 -4.86
CA LEU A 53 -1.11 -6.78 -5.74
C LEU A 53 -0.65 -6.85 -7.20
N LEU A 54 0.67 -6.82 -7.41
CA LEU A 54 1.32 -6.86 -8.73
C LEU A 54 1.79 -8.28 -9.00
N LYS A 55 1.21 -8.95 -10.00
CA LYS A 55 1.51 -10.35 -10.32
C LYS A 55 2.47 -10.48 -11.49
N ASN A 56 2.59 -9.44 -12.30
CA ASN A 56 3.42 -9.40 -13.48
C ASN A 56 3.85 -7.94 -13.79
N THR A 57 4.73 -7.79 -14.78
CA THR A 57 5.24 -6.48 -15.19
C THR A 57 4.17 -5.55 -15.76
N ASP A 58 3.10 -6.07 -16.36
CA ASP A 58 2.04 -5.21 -16.89
C ASP A 58 1.15 -4.63 -15.79
N ASP A 59 1.00 -5.35 -14.66
CA ASP A 59 0.38 -4.79 -13.46
C ASP A 59 1.21 -3.62 -12.92
N LEU A 60 2.54 -3.74 -12.94
CA LEU A 60 3.44 -2.64 -12.55
C LEU A 60 3.30 -1.44 -13.48
N LYS A 61 3.25 -1.66 -14.81
CA LYS A 61 3.04 -0.57 -15.79
C LYS A 61 1.72 0.15 -15.55
N ALA A 62 0.63 -0.60 -15.37
CA ALA A 62 -0.68 0.00 -15.09
C ALA A 62 -0.69 0.75 -13.74
N TYR A 63 -0.06 0.20 -12.71
CA TYR A 63 0.08 0.87 -11.41
C TYR A 63 0.80 2.22 -11.51
N LEU A 64 1.77 2.33 -12.43
CA LEU A 64 2.53 3.55 -12.68
C LEU A 64 1.77 4.65 -13.44
N GLU A 65 0.64 4.31 -14.06
CA GLU A 65 -0.23 5.26 -14.76
C GLU A 65 -1.18 6.00 -13.79
N LEU A 66 -1.22 5.61 -12.51
CA LEU A 66 -2.02 6.30 -11.51
C LEU A 66 -1.58 7.77 -11.35
N PRO A 67 -2.53 8.72 -11.18
CA PRO A 67 -2.21 10.10 -10.81
C PRO A 67 -1.40 10.18 -9.52
N ASP A 68 -0.48 11.13 -9.40
CA ASP A 68 0.37 11.27 -8.21
C ASP A 68 -0.46 11.58 -6.95
N GLU A 69 -1.62 12.22 -7.13
CA GLU A 69 -2.60 12.53 -6.10
C GLU A 69 -3.18 11.27 -5.43
N VAL A 70 -3.19 10.13 -6.12
CA VAL A 70 -3.59 8.83 -5.54
C VAL A 70 -2.63 8.37 -4.44
N PHE A 71 -1.39 8.86 -4.47
CA PHE A 71 -0.37 8.58 -3.46
C PHE A 71 -0.21 9.71 -2.44
N ALA A 72 -0.90 10.85 -2.64
CA ALA A 72 -0.91 11.97 -1.71
C ALA A 72 -1.81 11.65 -0.51
N GLU A 73 -1.24 10.98 0.50
CA GLU A 73 -1.95 10.66 1.74
C GLU A 73 -1.66 11.73 2.81
N GLN A 74 -2.74 12.29 3.40
CA GLN A 74 -2.64 13.10 4.62
C GLN A 74 -3.03 12.22 5.81
N VAL A 75 -2.04 11.83 6.60
CA VAL A 75 -2.28 11.04 7.82
C VAL A 75 -2.86 11.95 8.91
N ASN A 76 -4.08 11.68 9.33
CA ASN A 76 -4.66 12.34 10.50
C ASN A 76 -4.03 11.74 11.78
N VAL A 77 -3.24 12.54 12.49
CA VAL A 77 -2.54 12.14 13.72
C VAL A 77 -3.24 12.64 14.98
N ALA A 78 -4.43 13.23 14.89
CA ALA A 78 -5.11 13.85 16.03
C ALA A 78 -5.34 12.86 17.18
N ASP A 79 -5.81 11.64 16.88
CA ASP A 79 -6.07 10.60 17.88
C ASP A 79 -4.78 10.12 18.54
N LEU A 80 -3.69 10.04 17.77
CA LEU A 80 -2.38 9.67 18.28
C LEU A 80 -1.85 10.70 19.28
N VAL A 81 -2.03 11.98 18.96
CA VAL A 81 -1.66 13.11 19.84
C VAL A 81 -2.52 13.13 21.11
N GLU A 82 -3.77 12.69 21.05
CA GLU A 82 -4.62 12.57 22.23
C GLU A 82 -4.18 11.43 23.13
N GLU A 83 -3.88 10.26 22.57
CA GLU A 83 -3.41 9.10 23.35
C GLU A 83 -2.04 9.35 23.99
N ASP A 84 -1.13 10.03 23.30
CA ASP A 84 0.19 10.41 23.84
C ASP A 84 0.03 11.26 25.12
N LYS A 85 -0.90 12.23 25.11
CA LYS A 85 -1.22 13.04 26.28
C LYS A 85 -1.78 12.23 27.45
N LYS A 86 -2.54 11.16 27.19
CA LYS A 86 -3.09 10.28 28.25
C LYS A 86 -2.01 9.39 28.86
N LEU A 87 -1.10 8.89 28.04
CA LEU A 87 0.00 8.03 28.46
C LEU A 87 1.07 8.80 29.24
N ALA A 88 1.40 10.03 28.84
CA ALA A 88 2.49 10.83 29.43
C ALA A 88 3.77 9.98 29.53
N ASP A 89 4.54 10.08 30.63
CA ASP A 89 5.80 9.34 30.78
C ASP A 89 5.62 7.86 31.21
N ARG A 90 4.40 7.31 31.13
CA ARG A 90 4.05 6.00 31.71
C ARG A 90 4.02 4.85 30.71
N GLY A 91 4.32 5.12 29.44
CA GLY A 91 4.33 4.08 28.42
C GLY A 91 4.79 4.58 27.06
N VAL A 92 4.69 3.71 26.07
CA VAL A 92 5.05 3.98 24.67
C VAL A 92 3.86 3.66 23.79
N ILE A 93 3.62 4.50 22.77
CA ILE A 93 2.68 4.19 21.70
C ILE A 93 3.47 3.60 20.55
N ASP A 94 3.15 2.36 20.21
CA ASP A 94 3.66 1.75 18.99
C ASP A 94 2.65 1.98 17.85
N VAL A 95 3.13 2.48 16.72
CA VAL A 95 2.32 2.80 15.56
C VAL A 95 2.70 1.85 14.44
N GLU A 96 1.82 0.90 14.17
CA GLU A 96 2.01 -0.04 13.06
C GLU A 96 1.44 0.55 11.76
N LEU A 97 2.33 0.96 10.86
CA LEU A 97 1.96 1.38 9.51
C LEU A 97 1.99 0.17 8.56
N ILE A 98 0.85 -0.50 8.38
CA ILE A 98 0.75 -1.59 7.38
C ILE A 98 0.59 -0.98 5.99
N ARG A 99 1.73 -0.71 5.33
CA ARG A 99 1.81 -0.26 3.94
C ARG A 99 1.81 -1.46 2.98
N VAL A 100 0.71 -1.66 2.26
CA VAL A 100 0.65 -2.55 1.09
C VAL A 100 0.87 -1.68 -0.16
N GLY A 101 2.09 -1.73 -0.70
CA GLY A 101 2.50 -0.96 -1.88
C GLY A 101 3.64 0.00 -1.58
N TRP A 102 4.86 -0.52 -1.56
CA TRP A 102 6.05 0.27 -1.82
C TRP A 102 6.47 0.00 -3.26
N VAL A 103 6.25 0.97 -4.15
CA VAL A 103 7.34 1.41 -5.01
C VAL A 103 7.23 2.93 -5.16
N ASN A 104 8.18 3.65 -4.58
CA ASN A 104 8.34 5.09 -4.75
C ASN A 104 9.09 5.28 -6.07
N LEU A 105 8.34 5.31 -7.18
CA LEU A 105 8.93 5.21 -8.49
C LEU A 105 9.51 6.61 -8.92
N LYS A 106 8.89 7.76 -8.68
CA LYS A 106 9.30 9.01 -9.39
C LYS A 106 10.56 9.78 -8.93
N SER A 107 11.39 9.27 -8.02
CA SER A 107 12.68 9.89 -7.72
C SER A 107 13.81 8.86 -7.75
N THR A 108 14.42 8.71 -8.93
CA THR A 108 15.66 7.96 -9.20
C THR A 108 15.53 6.43 -9.16
N TYR A 109 15.46 5.80 -10.34
CA TYR A 109 15.23 4.36 -10.52
C TYR A 109 16.51 3.52 -10.62
N PHE A 110 16.60 2.48 -9.78
CA PHE A 110 17.06 1.13 -10.15
C PHE A 110 16.27 0.13 -9.30
N ILE A 111 15.48 -0.74 -9.93
CA ILE A 111 14.82 -1.88 -9.25
C ILE A 111 15.19 -3.12 -10.06
N GLU A 112 16.03 -3.97 -9.47
CA GLU A 112 16.29 -5.33 -9.95
C GLU A 112 15.06 -6.19 -9.61
N ILE A 113 14.39 -6.68 -10.65
CA ILE A 113 13.46 -7.80 -10.53
C ILE A 113 14.22 -9.01 -11.07
N ASP A 114 14.60 -9.92 -10.18
CA ASP A 114 15.31 -11.14 -10.53
C ASP A 114 14.54 -11.92 -11.61
N GLY A 115 15.22 -12.19 -12.73
CA GLY A 115 14.84 -13.22 -13.69
C GLY A 115 14.36 -12.77 -15.07
N GLY A 116 15.14 -11.97 -15.80
CA GLY A 116 14.91 -11.76 -17.25
C GLY A 116 15.92 -10.81 -17.90
N PRO A 117 16.20 -10.94 -19.22
CA PRO A 117 17.22 -10.15 -19.90
C PRO A 117 16.88 -8.65 -19.88
N VAL A 118 17.90 -7.85 -19.59
CA VAL A 118 17.84 -6.43 -19.26
C VAL A 118 17.65 -5.58 -20.53
N ASP A 119 16.42 -5.17 -20.83
CA ASP A 119 16.18 -4.12 -21.83
C ASP A 119 16.20 -2.74 -21.16
N ARG A 120 17.23 -1.94 -21.49
CA ARG A 120 17.41 -0.57 -21.01
C ARG A 120 16.37 0.35 -21.63
N PHE A 121 15.33 0.71 -20.88
CA PHE A 121 14.44 1.81 -21.25
C PHE A 121 14.88 3.10 -20.56
N ALA A 122 15.45 4.03 -21.35
CA ALA A 122 15.72 5.40 -20.92
C ALA A 122 14.53 6.29 -21.35
N ALA A 123 13.74 6.77 -20.40
CA ALA A 123 12.72 7.81 -20.64
C ALA A 123 13.27 9.16 -20.20
N GLN A 124 13.44 10.09 -21.16
CA GLN A 124 13.85 11.47 -20.90
C GLN A 124 12.68 12.28 -20.33
N SER A 125 12.90 12.93 -19.18
CA SER A 125 12.00 13.90 -18.59
C SER A 125 11.89 15.16 -19.45
N ARG A 126 10.68 15.57 -19.85
CA ARG A 126 10.42 16.95 -20.28
C ARG A 126 9.82 17.72 -19.11
N HIS A 127 10.37 18.91 -18.88
CA HIS A 127 9.91 19.92 -17.93
C HIS A 127 8.59 20.55 -18.35
#